data_AF-A0AAW0T4X4-F1
#
_entry.id   AF-A0AAW0T4X4-F1
#
_cell.length_a   1.000
_cell.length_b   1.000
_cell.length_c   1.000
_cell.angle_alpha   90.00
_cell.angle_beta   90.00
_cell.angle_gamma   90.00
#
_symmetry.space_group_name_H-M   'P 1'
#
loop_
_entity.id
_entity.type
_entity.pdbx_description
1 polymer ?
#
loop_
_entity_poly.entity_id
_entity_poly.type
_entity_poly.pdbx_seq_one_letter_code
_entity_poly.pdbx_strand_id
1 'polypeptide(L)'
;MGAKPSIQVPICNCLPTDGLPYKAYEAAMKGHLSIISHYLTMRGNVNATYGGETMLHAACKNGRENVVHFLLKINSLCVNLRNNDNETALMLAAGHGYKDCVQHLLENNFRCKIELHCKNNEEHTAVDIAHLRNHQEVAYYLSSFFQSSMKIPTK
;
A
#
# COMPACT_ATOMS: atom_id res chain seq x y z
N MET A 1 -31.13 38.68 -8.21
CA MET A 1 -30.74 37.26 -8.39
C MET A 1 -29.23 37.24 -8.58
N GLY A 2 -28.36 36.75 -7.71
CA GLY A 2 -28.48 36.13 -6.40
C GLY A 2 -27.02 35.98 -5.93
N ALA A 3 -26.48 36.98 -5.26
CA ALA A 3 -25.16 36.87 -4.65
C ALA A 3 -25.32 36.01 -3.39
N LYS A 4 -25.07 34.70 -3.52
CA LYS A 4 -24.94 33.84 -2.34
C LYS A 4 -23.72 34.31 -1.54
N PRO A 5 -23.83 34.45 -0.22
CA PRO A 5 -22.72 34.88 0.62
C PRO A 5 -21.63 33.82 0.57
N SER A 6 -20.41 34.24 0.25
CA SER A 6 -19.20 33.46 0.42
C SER A 6 -19.09 33.07 1.90
N ILE A 7 -19.49 31.84 2.21
CA ILE A 7 -19.30 31.29 3.55
C ILE A 7 -17.79 31.13 3.70
N GLN A 8 -17.17 32.10 4.36
CA GLN A 8 -15.80 32.01 4.81
C GLN A 8 -15.77 30.94 5.90
N VAL A 9 -15.61 29.68 5.50
CA VAL A 9 -15.26 28.61 6.43
C VAL A 9 -13.88 28.95 7.00
N PRO A 10 -13.69 28.83 8.32
CA PRO A 10 -12.43 29.20 8.93
C PRO A 10 -11.33 28.32 8.35
N ILE A 11 -10.33 28.99 7.80
CA ILE A 11 -9.03 28.45 7.41
C ILE A 11 -8.45 27.83 8.69
N CYS A 12 -8.68 26.54 8.92
CA CYS A 12 -8.06 25.85 10.04
C CYS A 12 -6.56 25.76 9.75
N ASN A 13 -5.82 26.66 10.41
CA ASN A 13 -4.38 26.69 10.59
C ASN A 13 -3.69 25.36 10.25
N CYS A 14 -2.94 25.37 9.15
CA CYS A 14 -1.87 24.43 8.89
C CYS A 14 -0.89 24.46 10.08
N LEU A 15 -0.96 23.47 10.96
CA LEU A 15 0.17 23.16 11.82
C LEU A 15 1.26 22.48 10.97
N PRO A 16 2.55 22.74 11.21
CA PRO A 16 3.64 22.10 10.48
C PRO A 16 3.54 20.58 10.70
N THR A 17 3.38 19.81 9.63
CA THR A 17 3.21 18.35 9.67
C THR A 17 4.53 17.59 9.78
N ASP A 18 5.64 18.28 10.07
CA ASP A 18 7.03 17.86 9.83
C ASP A 18 7.52 16.64 10.65
N GLY A 19 6.64 15.94 11.37
CA GLY A 19 6.98 14.68 12.07
C GLY A 19 5.85 13.65 12.24
N LEU A 20 4.62 13.92 11.80
CA LEU A 20 3.51 12.97 11.94
C LEU A 20 3.53 11.82 10.92
N PRO A 21 3.83 12.07 9.62
CA PRO A 21 3.96 11.00 8.63
C PRO A 21 5.09 10.04 8.99
N TYR A 22 6.23 10.56 9.47
CA TYR A 22 7.37 9.77 9.91
C TYR A 22 7.00 8.80 11.05
N LYS A 23 6.33 9.30 12.09
CA LYS A 23 5.90 8.45 13.23
C LYS A 23 4.94 7.35 12.80
N ALA A 24 4.00 7.67 11.91
CA ALA A 24 3.05 6.70 11.39
C ALA A 24 3.75 5.67 10.47
N TYR A 25 4.72 6.10 9.66
CA TYR A 25 5.58 5.24 8.85
C TYR A 25 6.42 4.30 9.72
N GLU A 26 7.12 4.81 10.74
CA GLU A 26 7.92 4.00 11.68
C GLU A 26 7.03 2.99 12.43
N ALA A 27 5.82 3.41 12.83
CA ALA A 27 4.84 2.52 13.43
C ALA A 27 4.41 1.41 12.46
N ALA A 28 4.22 1.71 11.18
CA ALA A 28 3.92 0.71 10.15
C ALA A 28 5.08 -0.28 9.95
N MET A 29 6.33 0.17 9.98
CA MET A 29 7.50 -0.72 9.94
C MET A 29 7.56 -1.65 11.16
N LYS A 30 7.21 -1.14 12.35
CA LYS A 30 7.27 -1.90 13.62
C LYS A 30 6.02 -2.75 13.89
N GLY A 31 4.92 -2.53 13.15
CA GLY A 31 3.66 -3.24 13.36
C GLY A 31 2.75 -2.63 14.43
N HIS A 32 3.00 -1.38 14.85
CA HIS A 32 2.29 -0.70 15.92
C HIS A 32 0.95 -0.09 15.46
N LEU A 33 -0.06 -0.92 15.31
CA LEU A 33 -1.41 -0.53 14.87
C LEU A 33 -2.03 0.62 15.67
N SER A 34 -1.83 0.68 16.98
CA SER A 34 -2.41 1.73 17.84
C SER A 34 -1.99 3.13 17.42
N ILE A 35 -0.71 3.29 17.01
CA ILE A 35 -0.18 4.58 16.55
C ILE A 35 -0.75 4.94 15.18
N ILE A 36 -0.84 3.96 14.27
CA ILE A 36 -1.41 4.16 12.94
C ILE A 36 -2.90 4.54 13.04
N SER A 37 -3.66 3.82 13.85
CA SER A 37 -5.08 4.13 14.11
C SER A 37 -5.24 5.53 14.68
N HIS A 38 -4.44 5.90 15.69
CA HIS A 38 -4.49 7.23 16.28
C HIS A 38 -4.17 8.33 15.26
N TYR A 39 -3.13 8.14 14.44
CA TYR A 39 -2.78 9.07 13.36
C TYR A 39 -3.94 9.28 12.38
N LEU A 40 -4.62 8.21 11.97
CA LEU A 40 -5.76 8.29 11.06
C LEU A 40 -7.00 8.95 11.71
N THR A 41 -7.25 8.69 13.00
CA THR A 41 -8.32 9.38 13.76
C THR A 41 -8.08 10.89 13.82
N MET A 42 -6.81 11.32 13.88
CA MET A 42 -6.41 12.73 13.85
C MET A 42 -6.42 13.35 12.45
N ARG A 43 -7.20 12.78 11.51
CA ARG A 43 -7.26 13.17 10.08
C ARG A 43 -5.92 13.05 9.35
N GLY A 44 -5.05 12.14 9.81
CA GLY A 44 -3.83 11.78 9.09
C GLY A 44 -4.14 11.23 7.70
N ASN A 45 -3.26 11.52 6.73
CA ASN A 45 -3.40 10.99 5.38
C ASN A 45 -2.83 9.57 5.32
N VAL A 46 -3.69 8.57 5.06
CA VAL A 46 -3.28 7.17 4.93
C VAL A 46 -2.24 6.94 3.83
N ASN A 47 -2.23 7.79 2.81
CA ASN A 47 -1.31 7.75 1.67
C ASN A 47 -0.11 8.70 1.85
N ALA A 48 0.09 9.27 3.04
CA ALA A 48 1.26 10.10 3.30
C ALA A 48 2.54 9.31 3.03
N THR A 49 3.50 9.97 2.40
CA THR A 49 4.80 9.38 2.09
C THR A 49 5.88 9.92 3.03
N TYR A 50 6.84 9.07 3.36
CA TYR A 50 8.08 9.43 4.02
C TYR A 50 9.22 8.80 3.24
N GLY A 51 10.18 9.61 2.76
CA GLY A 51 11.25 9.11 1.90
C GLY A 51 10.77 8.46 0.59
N GLY A 52 9.58 8.83 0.10
CA GLY A 52 8.96 8.23 -1.09
C GLY A 52 8.15 6.96 -0.82
N GLU A 53 8.17 6.40 0.39
CA GLU A 53 7.40 5.21 0.75
C GLU A 53 6.16 5.57 1.59
N THR A 54 5.06 4.84 1.39
CA THR A 54 3.85 4.95 2.23
C THR A 54 3.88 3.99 3.42
N MET A 55 2.93 4.13 4.36
CA MET A 55 2.73 3.14 5.42
C MET A 55 2.49 1.71 4.88
N LEU A 56 1.82 1.58 3.73
CA LEU A 56 1.59 0.27 3.11
C LEU A 56 2.91 -0.33 2.58
N HIS A 57 3.78 0.48 1.97
CA HIS A 57 5.12 0.04 1.57
C HIS A 57 5.92 -0.43 2.78
N ALA A 58 5.97 0.38 3.84
CA ALA A 58 6.65 0.03 5.08
C ALA A 58 6.17 -1.29 5.69
N ALA A 59 4.85 -1.47 5.77
CA ALA A 59 4.24 -2.69 6.31
C ALA A 59 4.60 -3.92 5.47
N CYS A 60 4.50 -3.81 4.13
CA CYS A 60 4.83 -4.91 3.21
C CYS A 60 6.32 -5.26 3.21
N LYS A 61 7.20 -4.25 3.25
CA LYS A 61 8.66 -4.43 3.32
C LYS A 61 9.14 -5.09 4.62
N ASN A 62 8.37 -4.97 5.70
CA ASN A 62 8.70 -5.51 7.02
C ASN A 62 7.80 -6.68 7.45
N GLY A 63 6.97 -7.22 6.56
CA GLY A 63 6.12 -8.38 6.84
C GLY A 63 5.06 -8.13 7.92
N ARG A 64 4.59 -6.89 8.07
CA ARG A 64 3.60 -6.51 9.09
C ARG A 64 2.19 -6.78 8.60
N GLU A 65 1.84 -8.05 8.52
CA GLU A 65 0.54 -8.56 8.05
C GLU A 65 -0.65 -7.85 8.72
N ASN A 66 -0.60 -7.71 10.05
CA ASN A 66 -1.63 -7.03 10.83
C ASN A 66 -1.87 -5.58 10.37
N VAL A 67 -0.80 -4.86 10.04
CA VAL A 67 -0.87 -3.50 9.50
C VAL A 67 -1.38 -3.50 8.06
N VAL A 68 -0.90 -4.41 7.21
CA VAL A 68 -1.40 -4.55 5.83
C VAL A 68 -2.91 -4.79 5.83
N HIS A 69 -3.38 -5.76 6.61
CA HIS A 69 -4.79 -6.10 6.72
C HIS A 69 -5.64 -4.93 7.25
N PHE A 70 -5.14 -4.17 8.24
CA PHE A 70 -5.81 -2.98 8.73
C PHE A 70 -5.89 -1.87 7.67
N LEU A 71 -4.78 -1.57 6.99
CA LEU A 71 -4.72 -0.52 5.98
C LEU A 71 -5.66 -0.83 4.81
N LEU A 72 -5.71 -2.08 4.32
CA LEU A 72 -6.57 -2.48 3.20
C LEU A 72 -8.08 -2.29 3.45
N LYS A 73 -8.50 -2.22 4.72
CA LYS A 73 -9.89 -1.90 5.09
C LYS A 73 -10.23 -0.41 4.92
N ILE A 74 -9.24 0.47 4.77
CA ILE A 74 -9.43 1.91 4.64
C ILE A 74 -9.84 2.26 3.20
N ASN A 75 -10.98 2.92 3.04
CA ASN A 75 -11.53 3.23 1.72
C ASN A 75 -10.70 4.23 0.91
N SER A 76 -10.01 5.17 1.57
CA SER A 76 -9.18 6.19 0.93
C SER A 76 -7.75 5.70 0.60
N LEU A 77 -7.42 4.44 0.89
CA LEU A 77 -6.09 3.90 0.62
C LEU A 77 -5.84 3.73 -0.88
N CYS A 78 -4.71 4.24 -1.36
CA CYS A 78 -4.19 4.05 -2.71
C CYS A 78 -3.13 2.94 -2.69
N VAL A 79 -3.52 1.71 -3.04
CA VAL A 79 -2.65 0.52 -2.94
C VAL A 79 -1.53 0.47 -3.98
N ASN A 80 -1.74 1.09 -5.15
CA ASN A 80 -0.82 1.06 -6.30
C ASN A 80 0.16 2.23 -6.32
N LEU A 81 0.26 3.00 -5.23
CA LEU A 81 1.30 4.01 -5.12
C LEU A 81 2.66 3.36 -5.28
N ARG A 82 3.58 4.08 -5.89
CA ARG A 82 4.93 3.61 -6.19
C ARG A 82 5.95 4.42 -5.40
N ASN A 83 6.96 3.74 -4.87
CA ASN A 83 8.09 4.40 -4.21
C ASN A 83 9.07 4.99 -5.24
N ASN A 84 10.20 5.52 -4.77
CA ASN A 84 11.22 6.13 -5.65
C ASN A 84 11.87 5.12 -6.62
N ASP A 85 11.84 3.83 -6.28
CA ASP A 85 12.32 2.73 -7.13
C ASP A 85 11.23 2.22 -8.09
N ASN A 86 10.10 2.94 -8.16
CA ASN A 86 8.91 2.60 -8.93
C ASN A 86 8.30 1.26 -8.51
N GLU A 87 8.55 0.84 -7.27
CA GLU A 87 8.02 -0.40 -6.69
C GLU A 87 6.68 -0.16 -6.00
N THR A 88 5.77 -1.11 -6.16
CA THR A 88 4.50 -1.14 -5.41
C THR A 88 4.65 -1.89 -4.09
N ALA A 89 3.68 -1.74 -3.19
CA ALA A 89 3.62 -2.52 -1.96
C ALA A 89 3.65 -4.05 -2.20
N LEU A 90 3.04 -4.52 -3.30
CA LEU A 90 3.07 -5.93 -3.70
C LEU A 90 4.48 -6.39 -4.07
N MET A 91 5.24 -5.58 -4.82
CA MET A 91 6.63 -5.87 -5.17
C MET A 91 7.50 -5.99 -3.92
N LEU A 92 7.33 -5.08 -2.95
CA LEU A 92 8.08 -5.12 -1.69
C LEU A 92 7.76 -6.38 -0.87
N ALA A 93 6.49 -6.73 -0.72
CA ALA A 93 6.09 -7.97 -0.03
C ALA A 93 6.65 -9.22 -0.74
N ALA A 94 6.62 -9.23 -2.07
CA ALA A 94 7.11 -10.33 -2.89
C ALA A 94 8.63 -10.49 -2.81
N GLY A 95 9.37 -9.39 -2.89
CA GLY A 95 10.83 -9.38 -2.83
C GLY A 95 11.43 -9.68 -1.45
N HIS A 96 10.64 -9.59 -0.39
CA HIS A 96 11.03 -10.02 0.96
C HIS A 96 10.42 -11.37 1.37
N GLY A 97 9.63 -11.99 0.50
CA GLY A 97 9.09 -13.33 0.73
C GLY A 97 7.92 -13.39 1.71
N TYR A 98 7.26 -12.26 2.00
CA TYR A 98 6.14 -12.22 2.95
C TYR A 98 4.84 -12.66 2.30
N LYS A 99 4.65 -13.98 2.20
CA LYS A 99 3.49 -14.61 1.59
C LYS A 99 2.16 -14.11 2.16
N ASP A 100 2.05 -13.97 3.48
CA ASP A 100 0.79 -13.53 4.10
C ASP A 100 0.40 -12.10 3.67
N CYS A 101 1.38 -11.18 3.60
CA CYS A 101 1.15 -9.84 3.06
C CYS A 101 0.70 -9.88 1.60
N VAL A 102 1.34 -10.74 0.77
CA VAL A 102 0.95 -10.93 -0.63
C VAL A 102 -0.48 -11.46 -0.73
N GLN A 103 -0.85 -12.44 0.10
CA GLN A 103 -2.19 -13.00 0.13
C GLN A 103 -3.24 -11.94 0.50
N HIS A 104 -3.04 -11.17 1.56
CA HIS A 104 -3.97 -10.09 1.93
C HIS A 104 -4.14 -9.05 0.83
N LEU A 105 -3.05 -8.69 0.16
CA LEU A 105 -3.10 -7.78 -1.00
C LEU A 105 -3.95 -8.40 -2.12
N LEU A 106 -3.67 -9.62 -2.54
CA LEU A 106 -4.36 -10.28 -3.65
C LEU A 106 -5.83 -10.60 -3.36
N GLU A 107 -6.18 -10.95 -2.13
CA GLU A 107 -7.58 -11.13 -1.70
C GLU A 107 -8.39 -9.83 -1.81
N ASN A 108 -7.75 -8.68 -1.57
CA ASN A 108 -8.36 -7.37 -1.71
C ASN A 108 -8.24 -6.79 -3.13
N ASN A 109 -7.69 -7.54 -4.09
CA ASN A 109 -7.54 -7.09 -5.48
C ASN A 109 -8.88 -6.68 -6.13
N PHE A 110 -9.97 -7.42 -5.84
CA PHE A 110 -11.29 -7.09 -6.38
C PHE A 110 -11.82 -5.73 -5.91
N ARG A 111 -11.39 -5.28 -4.74
CA ARG A 111 -11.78 -3.99 -4.15
C ARG A 111 -10.84 -2.87 -4.59
N CYS A 112 -9.54 -3.13 -4.55
CA CYS A 112 -8.51 -2.09 -4.70
C CYS A 112 -7.88 -2.02 -6.10
N LYS A 113 -8.20 -2.96 -7.00
CA LYS A 113 -7.66 -3.08 -8.37
C LYS A 113 -6.13 -2.99 -8.38
N ILE A 114 -5.47 -3.98 -7.78
CA ILE A 114 -4.01 -4.01 -7.71
C ILE A 114 -3.43 -4.18 -9.10
N GLU A 115 -2.46 -3.32 -9.44
CA GLU A 115 -1.72 -3.47 -10.68
C GLU A 115 -0.66 -4.55 -10.51
N LEU A 116 -0.92 -5.71 -11.12
CA LEU A 116 -0.09 -6.89 -10.94
C LEU A 116 1.11 -6.94 -11.91
N HIS A 117 1.00 -6.26 -13.06
CA HIS A 117 2.01 -6.28 -14.14
C HIS A 117 2.87 -5.02 -14.20
N CYS A 118 2.88 -4.19 -13.15
CA CYS A 118 3.82 -3.08 -13.08
C CYS A 118 5.25 -3.60 -13.15
N LYS A 119 6.13 -2.74 -13.65
CA LYS A 119 7.58 -2.93 -13.59
C LYS A 119 8.21 -1.84 -12.74
N ASN A 120 9.17 -2.20 -11.91
CA ASN A 120 10.02 -1.25 -11.19
C ASN A 120 11.06 -0.61 -12.13
N ASN A 121 11.98 0.19 -11.60
CA ASN A 121 13.04 0.83 -12.39
C ASN A 121 14.01 -0.16 -13.05
N GLU A 122 14.07 -1.40 -12.56
CA GLU A 122 14.89 -2.49 -13.12
C GLU A 122 14.11 -3.36 -14.12
N GLU A 123 12.93 -2.91 -14.55
CA GLU A 123 12.01 -3.64 -15.43
C GLU A 123 11.42 -4.94 -14.86
N HIS A 124 11.52 -5.16 -13.55
CA HIS A 124 11.04 -6.37 -12.87
C HIS A 124 9.61 -6.21 -12.34
N THR A 125 8.78 -7.23 -12.55
CA THR A 125 7.46 -7.38 -11.91
C THR A 125 7.58 -7.98 -10.50
N ALA A 126 6.48 -8.01 -9.74
CA ALA A 126 6.48 -8.65 -8.42
C ALA A 126 6.87 -10.15 -8.47
N VAL A 127 6.52 -10.86 -9.54
CA VAL A 127 6.92 -12.27 -9.75
C VAL A 127 8.42 -12.38 -10.01
N ASP A 128 8.94 -11.50 -10.87
CA ASP A 128 10.37 -11.48 -11.19
C ASP A 128 11.20 -11.21 -9.94
N ILE A 129 10.81 -10.23 -9.14
CA ILE A 129 11.49 -9.90 -7.87
C ILE A 129 11.44 -11.10 -6.91
N ALA A 130 10.30 -11.78 -6.77
CA ALA A 130 10.21 -12.97 -5.92
C ALA A 130 11.16 -14.09 -6.39
N HIS A 131 11.29 -14.31 -7.70
CA HIS A 131 12.27 -15.25 -8.25
C HIS A 131 13.72 -14.82 -8.01
N LEU A 132 14.05 -13.56 -8.30
CA LEU A 132 15.40 -13.02 -8.13
C LEU A 132 15.89 -13.11 -6.67
N ARG A 133 14.97 -13.00 -5.72
CA ARG A 133 15.25 -13.08 -4.28
C ARG A 133 15.10 -14.50 -3.71
N ASN A 134 14.91 -15.52 -4.56
CA ASN A 134 14.72 -16.93 -4.19
C ASN A 134 13.48 -17.21 -3.32
N HIS A 135 12.45 -16.37 -3.38
CA HIS A 135 11.16 -16.59 -2.71
C HIS A 135 10.20 -17.40 -3.58
N GLN A 136 10.57 -18.67 -3.82
CA GLN A 136 9.86 -19.57 -4.74
C GLN A 136 8.37 -19.76 -4.41
N GLU A 137 8.03 -19.87 -3.12
CA GLU A 137 6.64 -20.06 -2.69
C GLU A 137 5.76 -18.84 -3.06
N VAL A 138 6.28 -17.64 -2.85
CA VAL A 138 5.59 -16.39 -3.21
C VAL A 138 5.48 -16.23 -4.72
N ALA A 139 6.56 -16.54 -5.45
CA ALA A 139 6.55 -16.50 -6.91
C ALA A 139 5.53 -17.48 -7.51
N TYR A 140 5.44 -18.70 -6.95
CA TYR A 140 4.44 -19.69 -7.33
C TYR A 140 3.02 -19.19 -7.04
N TYR A 141 2.79 -18.65 -5.84
CA TYR A 141 1.49 -18.13 -5.44
C TYR A 141 1.02 -17.01 -6.37
N LEU A 142 1.88 -16.02 -6.63
CA LEU A 142 1.59 -14.94 -7.58
C LEU A 142 1.28 -15.50 -8.97
N SER A 143 2.13 -16.38 -9.50
CA SER A 143 1.95 -16.99 -10.83
C SER A 143 0.61 -17.75 -10.95
N SER A 144 0.23 -18.49 -9.90
CA SER A 144 -1.05 -19.21 -9.84
C SER A 144 -2.26 -18.26 -9.85
N PHE A 145 -2.14 -17.11 -9.19
CA PHE A 145 -3.19 -16.08 -9.16
C PHE A 145 -3.35 -15.40 -10.53
N PHE A 146 -2.24 -15.11 -11.21
CA PHE A 146 -2.25 -14.56 -12.58
C PHE A 146 -2.96 -15.48 -13.57
N GLN A 147 -2.60 -16.77 -13.55
CA GLN A 147 -3.23 -17.76 -14.44
C GLN A 147 -4.72 -17.92 -14.15
N SER A 148 -5.12 -17.84 -12.88
CA SER A 148 -6.53 -17.88 -12.49
C SER A 148 -7.30 -16.65 -12.96
N SER A 149 -6.68 -15.48 -12.96
CA SER A 149 -7.29 -14.22 -13.43
C SER A 149 -7.46 -14.16 -14.95
N MET A 150 -6.67 -14.91 -15.74
CA MET A 150 -6.82 -15.03 -17.20
C MET A 150 -7.83 -16.10 -17.64
N LYS A 151 -8.32 -16.95 -16.73
CA LYS A 151 -9.36 -17.97 -17.01
C LYS A 151 -10.78 -17.42 -16.83
N ILE A 152 -11.06 -16.21 -17.30
CA ILE A 152 -12.47 -15.80 -17.48
C ILE A 152 -12.97 -16.59 -18.69
N PRO A 153 -13.93 -17.52 -18.55
CA PRO A 153 -14.48 -18.20 -19.70
C PRO A 153 -15.27 -17.17 -20.50
N THR A 154 -14.78 -16.80 -21.67
CA THR A 154 -15.58 -16.18 -22.71
C THR A 154 -16.69 -17.17 -23.08
N LYS A 155 -17.90 -16.93 -22.58
CA LYS A 155 -19.14 -17.35 -23.24
C LYS A 155 -19.83 -16.12 -23.79
#